data_AF-A0A078AQK7-F1
#
_entry.id   AF-A0A078AQK7-F1
#
_cell.length_a   1.000
_cell.length_b   1.000
_cell.length_c   1.000
_cell.angle_alpha   90.00
_cell.angle_beta   90.00
_cell.angle_gamma   90.00
#
_symmetry.space_group_name_H-M   'P 1'
#
loop_
_entity.id
_entity.type
_entity.pdbx_description
1 polymer ?
#
loop_
_entity_poly.entity_id
_entity_poly.type
_entity_poly.pdbx_seq_one_letter_code
_entity_poly.pdbx_strand_id
1 'polypeptide(L)'
;METFQFTGIFPKSPNDYFRGMRQKRYESVEKMLDLLDVVKRVGPKFPLEAMFLDPHDPEWDDDMTYLYVDYPFYKKFTIYATVISFLFLYNYNAFFHNKNNQFVTKCTLGLLFWSSNAVYYKYRKQVLRCNLFDEYVQMRADELVKEREHLLRGEQMKKWMWFQADLQETLMRCHRQSFKNDASDFADSELLLQDFIRRYTDDTLEKPLSHANARIGV
;
A
#
# COMPACT_ATOMS: atom_id res chain seq x y z
N MET A 1 -18.41 7.77 -5.68
CA MET A 1 -18.31 8.83 -4.65
C MET A 1 -18.59 10.21 -5.24
N GLU A 2 -18.14 10.47 -6.48
CA GLU A 2 -18.36 11.74 -7.21
C GLU A 2 -19.83 12.08 -7.46
N THR A 3 -20.65 11.09 -7.83
CA THR A 3 -22.11 11.24 -7.97
C THR A 3 -22.74 11.87 -6.73
N PHE A 4 -22.34 11.46 -5.53
CA PHE A 4 -22.86 11.99 -4.27
C PHE A 4 -22.43 13.43 -3.96
N GLN A 5 -21.27 13.87 -4.45
CA GLN A 5 -20.81 15.26 -4.30
C GLN A 5 -21.63 16.21 -5.18
N PHE A 6 -21.89 15.83 -6.44
CA PHE A 6 -22.66 16.67 -7.38
C PHE A 6 -24.16 16.61 -7.11
N THR A 7 -24.69 15.44 -6.76
CA THR A 7 -26.11 15.35 -6.40
C THR A 7 -26.32 15.93 -5.02
N GLY A 8 -25.41 15.79 -4.05
CA GLY A 8 -25.63 16.15 -2.64
C GLY A 8 -26.51 15.12 -1.93
N ILE A 9 -26.11 14.68 -0.74
CA ILE A 9 -26.77 13.59 0.02
C ILE A 9 -28.13 14.01 0.58
N PHE A 10 -28.32 15.31 0.83
CA PHE A 10 -29.55 15.85 1.41
C PHE A 10 -30.43 16.57 0.37
N PRO A 11 -31.76 16.40 0.45
CA PRO A 11 -32.69 17.20 -0.34
C PRO A 11 -32.52 18.67 0.03
N LYS A 12 -32.20 19.52 -0.96
CA LYS A 12 -31.99 20.96 -0.76
C LYS A 12 -33.25 21.76 -1.09
N SER A 13 -34.22 21.15 -1.76
CA SER A 13 -35.54 21.73 -2.02
C SER A 13 -36.68 20.81 -1.54
N PRO A 14 -37.83 21.37 -1.12
CA PRO A 14 -39.03 20.59 -0.79
C PRO A 14 -39.56 19.73 -1.95
N ASN A 15 -39.15 20.00 -3.19
CA ASN A 15 -39.60 19.25 -4.36
C ASN A 15 -38.76 17.98 -4.60
N ASP A 16 -37.60 17.83 -3.94
CA ASP A 16 -36.69 16.67 -4.07
C ASP A 16 -37.23 15.39 -3.39
N TYR A 17 -38.32 15.49 -2.63
CA TYR A 17 -38.99 14.35 -2.01
C TYR A 17 -39.81 13.55 -3.04
N PHE A 18 -40.25 14.16 -4.15
CA PHE A 18 -41.01 13.49 -5.19
C PHE A 18 -40.10 12.68 -6.13
N ARG A 19 -40.47 11.42 -6.37
CA ARG A 19 -39.68 10.46 -7.17
C ARG A 19 -39.29 11.01 -8.56
N GLY A 20 -40.20 11.71 -9.23
CA GLY A 20 -39.95 12.27 -10.57
C GLY A 20 -38.89 13.38 -10.59
N MET A 21 -38.90 14.29 -9.60
CA MET A 21 -37.89 15.36 -9.50
C MET A 21 -36.52 14.84 -9.07
N ARG A 22 -36.50 13.78 -8.26
CA ARG A 22 -35.27 13.09 -7.86
C ARG A 22 -34.60 12.39 -9.05
N GLN A 23 -35.39 11.75 -9.92
CA GLN A 23 -34.86 11.10 -11.11
C GLN A 23 -34.22 12.10 -12.08
N LYS A 24 -34.90 13.23 -12.33
CA LYS A 24 -34.33 14.33 -13.14
C LYS A 24 -33.02 14.88 -12.58
N ARG A 25 -32.86 14.91 -11.26
CA ARG A 25 -31.59 15.32 -10.62
C ARG A 25 -30.46 14.32 -10.90
N TYR A 26 -30.74 13.02 -10.95
CA TYR A 26 -29.71 12.04 -11.31
C TYR A 26 -29.30 12.18 -12.78
N GLU A 27 -30.28 12.36 -13.67
CA GLU A 27 -30.07 12.60 -15.11
C GLU A 27 -29.30 13.91 -15.35
N SER A 28 -29.54 14.97 -14.56
CA SER A 28 -28.84 16.26 -14.70
C SER A 28 -27.32 16.21 -14.49
N VAL A 29 -26.81 15.16 -13.84
CA VAL A 29 -25.38 15.00 -13.50
C VAL A 29 -24.65 14.08 -14.49
N GLU A 30 -25.38 13.32 -15.32
CA GLU A 30 -24.82 12.33 -16.26
C GLU A 30 -23.71 12.93 -17.15
N LYS A 31 -24.00 14.08 -17.76
CA LYS A 31 -23.05 14.79 -18.62
C LYS A 31 -21.77 15.25 -17.89
N MET A 32 -21.89 15.64 -16.62
CA MET A 32 -20.73 16.00 -15.80
C MET A 32 -19.87 14.78 -15.46
N LEU A 33 -20.49 13.62 -15.25
CA LEU A 33 -19.76 12.36 -15.01
C LEU A 33 -19.00 11.93 -16.26
N ASP A 34 -19.62 12.03 -17.44
CA ASP A 34 -18.96 11.73 -18.71
C ASP A 34 -17.72 12.61 -18.91
N LEU A 35 -17.83 13.92 -18.62
CA LEU A 35 -16.70 14.84 -18.71
C LEU A 35 -15.61 14.50 -17.70
N LEU A 36 -15.96 14.15 -16.46
CA LEU A 36 -14.98 13.74 -15.45
C LEU A 36 -14.26 12.44 -15.84
N ASP A 37 -14.97 11.50 -16.44
CA ASP A 37 -14.40 10.26 -16.95
C ASP A 37 -13.41 10.52 -18.09
N VAL A 38 -13.71 11.48 -18.98
CA VAL A 38 -12.77 11.91 -20.01
C VAL A 38 -11.55 12.58 -19.39
N VAL A 39 -11.74 13.50 -18.45
CA VAL A 39 -10.67 14.24 -17.77
C VAL A 39 -9.66 13.30 -17.08
N LYS A 40 -10.14 12.23 -16.43
CA LYS A 40 -9.28 11.21 -15.81
C LYS A 40 -8.38 10.48 -16.82
N ARG A 41 -8.81 10.38 -18.08
CA ARG A 41 -8.09 9.66 -19.14
C ARG A 41 -7.08 10.53 -19.88
N VAL A 42 -7.26 11.85 -19.88
CA VAL A 42 -6.51 12.83 -20.70
C VAL A 42 -5.14 13.24 -20.09
N GLY A 43 -4.78 12.75 -18.91
CA GLY A 43 -3.55 13.16 -18.21
C GLY A 43 -2.25 12.49 -18.70
N PRO A 44 -1.10 13.19 -18.59
CA PRO A 44 0.22 12.62 -18.89
C PRO A 44 0.47 11.36 -18.06
N LYS A 45 1.17 10.35 -18.59
CA LYS A 45 1.46 9.10 -17.87
C LYS A 45 2.32 9.37 -16.63
N PHE A 46 2.01 8.68 -15.53
CA PHE A 46 2.81 8.78 -14.32
C PHE A 46 4.13 8.02 -14.52
N PRO A 47 5.30 8.59 -14.15
CA PRO A 47 6.57 7.89 -14.25
C PRO A 47 6.64 6.77 -13.19
N LEU A 48 6.17 5.57 -13.55
CA LEU A 48 6.13 4.41 -12.65
C LEU A 48 7.52 4.03 -12.14
N GLU A 49 8.55 4.19 -12.96
CA GLU A 49 9.96 3.91 -12.63
C GLU A 49 10.51 4.78 -11.48
N ALA A 50 9.86 5.91 -11.20
CA ALA A 50 10.25 6.80 -10.10
C ALA A 50 9.68 6.35 -8.75
N MET A 51 8.61 5.56 -8.72
CA MET A 51 8.01 5.03 -7.48
C MET A 51 8.21 3.53 -7.29
N PHE A 52 8.33 2.78 -8.39
CA PHE A 52 8.44 1.33 -8.39
C PHE A 52 9.77 0.91 -9.02
N LEU A 53 10.40 -0.07 -8.38
CA LEU A 53 11.54 -0.77 -8.95
C LEU A 53 11.03 -1.72 -10.04
N ASP A 54 11.85 -1.99 -11.06
CA ASP A 54 11.48 -2.93 -12.12
C ASP A 54 11.58 -4.36 -11.56
N PRO A 55 10.50 -5.14 -11.55
CA PRO A 55 10.53 -6.52 -11.07
C PRO A 55 11.41 -7.46 -11.91
N HIS A 56 11.75 -7.07 -13.15
CA HIS A 56 12.57 -7.89 -14.06
C HIS A 56 14.05 -7.50 -14.05
N ASP A 57 14.46 -6.62 -13.12
CA ASP A 57 15.88 -6.31 -12.92
C ASP A 57 16.62 -7.57 -12.45
N PRO A 58 17.73 -7.97 -13.09
CA PRO A 58 18.55 -9.12 -12.67
C PRO A 58 19.04 -9.05 -11.22
N GLU A 59 19.02 -7.86 -10.60
CA GLU A 59 19.27 -7.71 -9.16
C GLU A 59 18.34 -8.58 -8.30
N TRP A 60 17.10 -8.81 -8.73
CA TRP A 60 16.09 -9.57 -7.98
C TRP A 60 16.12 -11.09 -8.27
N ASP A 61 17.06 -11.57 -9.08
CA ASP A 61 17.22 -13.00 -9.40
C ASP A 61 17.87 -13.82 -8.26
N ASP A 62 18.02 -13.22 -7.07
CA ASP A 62 18.68 -13.84 -5.91
C ASP A 62 17.78 -14.83 -5.13
N ASP A 63 16.51 -14.94 -5.48
CA ASP A 63 15.49 -15.81 -4.88
C ASP A 63 15.50 -15.76 -3.33
N MET A 64 15.75 -14.57 -2.77
CA MET A 64 15.89 -14.41 -1.33
C MET A 64 14.55 -14.64 -0.59
N THR A 65 14.55 -15.57 0.35
CA THR A 65 13.40 -15.85 1.21
C THR A 65 13.39 -14.97 2.46
N TYR A 66 12.21 -14.59 2.94
CA TYR A 66 12.09 -13.88 4.21
C TYR A 66 12.62 -14.72 5.38
N LEU A 67 13.55 -14.11 6.12
CA LEU A 67 14.20 -14.71 7.28
C LEU A 67 13.38 -14.42 8.53
N TYR A 68 12.89 -15.48 9.18
CA TYR A 68 12.17 -15.39 10.45
C TYR A 68 12.88 -16.17 11.54
N VAL A 69 12.72 -15.68 12.77
CA VAL A 69 13.12 -16.39 13.98
C VAL A 69 11.96 -17.27 14.43
N ASP A 70 12.22 -18.56 14.66
CA ASP A 70 11.19 -19.52 15.08
C ASP A 70 10.92 -19.43 16.60
N TYR A 71 10.30 -18.32 17.02
CA TYR A 71 9.94 -18.10 18.42
C TYR A 71 9.09 -19.22 19.04
N PRO A 72 8.09 -19.82 18.36
CA PRO A 72 7.31 -20.93 18.91
C PRO A 72 8.17 -22.13 19.32
N PHE A 73 9.16 -22.51 18.50
CA PHE A 73 10.07 -23.60 18.83
C PHE A 73 10.90 -23.28 20.09
N TYR A 74 11.50 -22.10 20.16
CA TYR A 74 12.31 -21.68 21.30
C TYR A 74 11.50 -21.59 22.59
N LYS A 75 10.28 -21.05 22.52
CA LYS A 75 9.36 -20.98 23.65
C LYS A 75 9.02 -22.36 24.20
N LYS A 76 8.68 -23.32 23.31
CA LYS A 76 8.37 -24.70 23.71
C LYS A 76 9.57 -25.36 24.39
N PHE A 77 10.77 -25.18 23.85
CA PHE A 77 12.00 -25.70 24.46
C PHE A 77 12.24 -25.11 25.85
N THR A 78 12.13 -23.79 26.03
CA THR A 78 12.33 -23.13 27.33
C THR A 78 11.31 -23.59 28.38
N ILE A 79 10.05 -23.79 27.98
CA ILE A 79 9.02 -24.34 28.88
C ILE A 79 9.39 -25.76 29.29
N TYR A 80 9.77 -26.61 28.34
CA TYR A 80 10.19 -27.99 28.61
C TYR A 80 11.41 -28.06 29.55
N ALA A 81 12.44 -27.26 29.28
CA ALA A 81 13.64 -27.15 30.12
C ALA A 81 13.30 -26.68 31.55
N THR A 82 12.38 -25.72 31.68
CA THR A 82 11.91 -25.22 32.98
C THR A 82 11.17 -26.30 33.76
N VAL A 83 10.26 -27.05 33.11
CA VAL A 83 9.50 -28.13 33.74
C VAL A 83 10.42 -29.28 34.18
N ILE A 84 11.39 -29.67 33.35
CA ILE A 84 12.40 -30.67 33.74
C ILE A 84 13.21 -30.19 34.94
N SER A 85 13.69 -28.95 34.89
CA SER A 85 14.48 -28.37 35.99
C SER A 85 13.67 -28.34 37.29
N PHE A 86 12.37 -28.00 37.22
CA PHE A 86 11.46 -28.01 38.35
C PHE A 86 11.26 -29.42 38.92
N LEU A 87 11.03 -30.43 38.09
CA LEU A 87 10.90 -31.83 38.54
C LEU A 87 12.19 -32.36 39.18
N PHE A 88 13.34 -31.92 38.64
CA PHE A 88 14.66 -32.27 39.14
C PHE A 88 14.91 -31.64 40.52
N LEU A 89 14.51 -30.38 40.71
CA LEU A 89 14.54 -29.67 42.00
C LEU A 89 13.55 -30.25 43.01
N TYR A 90 12.33 -30.58 42.60
CA TYR A 90 11.32 -31.18 43.48
C TYR A 90 11.81 -32.51 44.08
N ASN A 91 12.52 -33.31 43.28
CA ASN A 91 13.09 -34.59 43.69
C ASN A 91 14.57 -34.48 44.10
N TYR A 92 15.03 -33.30 44.53
CA TYR A 92 16.45 -33.02 44.81
C TYR A 92 17.09 -34.08 45.72
N ASN A 93 16.40 -34.49 46.79
CA ASN A 93 16.92 -35.47 47.73
C ASN A 93 17.21 -36.84 47.07
N ALA A 94 16.29 -37.31 46.23
CA ALA A 94 16.42 -38.59 45.54
C ALA A 94 17.48 -38.57 44.42
N PHE A 95 17.73 -37.41 43.80
CA PHE A 95 18.70 -37.29 42.69
C PHE A 95 20.13 -36.98 43.15
N PHE A 96 20.32 -36.22 44.23
CA PHE A 96 21.64 -35.79 44.69
C PHE A 96 22.20 -36.60 45.86
N HIS A 97 21.35 -37.16 46.73
CA HIS A 97 21.84 -37.94 47.89
C HIS A 97 21.82 -39.47 47.66
N ASN A 98 21.08 -39.97 46.66
CA ASN A 98 21.06 -41.39 46.32
C ASN A 98 22.18 -41.75 45.33
N LYS A 99 23.11 -42.62 45.75
CA LYS A 99 24.24 -43.07 44.93
C LYS A 99 23.79 -43.81 43.64
N ASN A 100 22.64 -44.48 43.67
CA ASN A 100 22.11 -45.21 42.50
C ASN A 100 21.69 -44.26 41.35
N ASN A 101 21.32 -43.01 41.68
CA ASN A 101 20.85 -42.03 40.70
C ASN A 101 21.96 -41.07 40.22
N GLN A 102 23.20 -41.26 40.64
CA GLN A 102 24.32 -40.35 40.33
C GLN A 102 24.58 -40.22 38.82
N PHE A 103 24.43 -41.32 38.07
CA PHE A 103 24.55 -41.30 36.61
C PHE A 103 23.42 -40.47 35.96
N VAL A 104 22.17 -40.73 36.37
CA VAL A 104 20.98 -40.04 35.85
C VAL A 104 21.09 -38.53 36.05
N THR A 105 21.54 -38.11 37.22
CA THR A 105 21.79 -36.69 37.55
C THR A 105 22.81 -36.06 36.60
N LYS A 106 23.97 -36.68 36.43
CA LYS A 106 25.04 -36.15 35.55
C LYS A 106 24.62 -36.12 34.09
N CYS A 107 23.96 -37.17 33.60
CA CYS A 107 23.48 -37.24 32.23
C CYS A 107 22.38 -36.21 31.96
N THR A 108 21.44 -36.03 32.88
CA THR A 108 20.34 -35.07 32.71
C THR A 108 20.88 -33.64 32.64
N LEU A 109 21.79 -33.26 33.54
CA LEU A 109 22.44 -31.94 33.52
C LEU A 109 23.30 -31.74 32.28
N GLY A 110 24.07 -32.75 31.87
CA GLY A 110 24.89 -32.70 30.65
C GLY A 110 24.06 -32.54 29.38
N LEU A 111 22.97 -33.30 29.24
CA LEU A 111 22.05 -33.21 28.11
C LEU A 111 21.31 -31.87 28.09
N LEU A 112 20.86 -31.36 29.25
CA LEU A 112 20.23 -30.06 29.35
C LEU A 112 21.18 -28.95 28.94
N PHE A 113 22.44 -29.01 29.37
CA PHE A 113 23.47 -28.04 28.99
C PHE A 113 23.75 -28.09 27.48
N TRP A 114 23.95 -29.28 26.91
CA TRP A 114 24.25 -29.43 25.49
C TRP A 114 23.08 -28.99 24.61
N SER A 115 21.86 -29.43 24.92
CA SER A 115 20.65 -29.03 24.18
C SER A 115 20.38 -27.53 24.28
N SER A 116 20.56 -26.91 25.45
CA SER A 116 20.40 -25.47 25.64
C SER A 116 21.40 -24.68 24.80
N ASN A 117 22.67 -25.10 24.76
CA ASN A 117 23.68 -24.48 23.90
C ASN A 117 23.31 -24.62 22.42
N ALA A 118 22.95 -25.82 21.96
CA ALA A 118 22.58 -26.05 20.57
C ALA A 118 21.39 -25.19 20.13
N VAL A 119 20.37 -25.08 20.98
CA VAL A 119 19.19 -24.23 20.75
C VAL A 119 19.57 -22.75 20.74
N TYR A 120 20.40 -22.31 21.68
CA TYR A 120 20.89 -20.92 21.75
C TYR A 120 21.71 -20.53 20.52
N TYR A 121 22.63 -21.38 20.07
CA TYR A 121 23.42 -21.13 18.85
C TYR A 121 22.53 -21.00 17.61
N LYS A 122 21.52 -21.87 17.48
CA LYS A 122 20.53 -21.77 16.40
C LYS A 122 19.76 -20.45 16.47
N TYR A 123 19.27 -20.08 17.64
CA TYR A 123 18.57 -18.81 17.86
C TYR A 123 19.44 -17.61 17.48
N ARG A 124 20.69 -17.58 17.99
CA ARG A 124 21.61 -16.48 17.72
C ARG A 124 21.92 -16.34 16.24
N LYS A 125 22.10 -17.47 15.52
CA LYS A 125 22.30 -17.47 14.07
C LYS A 125 21.07 -16.98 13.31
N GLN A 126 19.85 -17.30 13.76
CA GLN A 126 18.62 -16.79 13.15
C GLN A 126 18.50 -15.28 13.33
N VAL A 127 18.66 -14.78 14.56
CA VAL A 127 18.61 -13.34 14.87
C VAL A 127 19.65 -12.57 14.07
N LEU A 128 20.89 -13.07 13.99
CA LEU A 128 21.94 -12.40 13.22
C LEU A 128 21.60 -12.30 11.74
N ARG A 129 21.03 -13.36 11.14
CA ARG A 129 20.62 -13.31 9.73
C ARG A 129 19.49 -12.32 9.49
N CYS A 130 18.51 -12.23 10.38
CA CYS A 130 17.45 -11.24 10.28
C CYS A 130 17.99 -9.82 10.37
N ASN A 131 18.92 -9.54 11.29
CA ASN A 131 19.53 -8.23 11.43
C ASN A 131 20.34 -7.84 10.18
N LEU A 132 21.17 -8.75 9.67
CA LEU A 132 21.95 -8.51 8.45
C LEU A 132 21.05 -8.25 7.24
N PHE A 133 19.92 -8.97 7.15
CA PHE A 133 18.95 -8.75 6.09
C PHE A 133 18.30 -7.37 6.19
N ASP A 134 17.87 -6.97 7.39
CA ASP A 134 17.24 -5.66 7.62
C ASP A 134 18.22 -4.51 7.33
N GLU A 135 19.46 -4.61 7.80
CA GLU A 135 20.52 -3.63 7.52
C GLU A 135 20.81 -3.55 6.01
N TYR A 136 20.91 -4.68 5.32
CA TYR A 136 21.14 -4.71 3.88
C TYR A 136 20.02 -4.03 3.09
N VAL A 137 18.75 -4.37 3.39
CA VAL A 137 17.59 -3.79 2.69
C VAL A 137 17.52 -2.28 2.91
N GLN A 138 17.79 -1.79 4.13
CA GLN A 138 17.79 -0.37 4.42
C GLN A 138 18.89 0.38 3.65
N MET A 139 20.13 -0.14 3.67
CA MET A 139 21.24 0.48 2.93
C MET A 139 21.00 0.45 1.42
N ARG A 140 20.48 -0.66 0.89
CA ARG A 140 20.24 -0.79 -0.54
C ARG A 140 19.10 0.10 -1.02
N ALA A 141 18.05 0.26 -0.21
CA ALA A 141 16.98 1.21 -0.49
C ALA A 141 17.52 2.66 -0.59
N ASP A 142 18.40 3.06 0.33
CA ASP A 142 19.01 4.40 0.30
C ASP A 142 19.87 4.65 -0.95
N GLU A 143 20.58 3.62 -1.44
CA GLU A 143 21.35 3.68 -2.68
C GLU A 143 20.42 3.86 -3.89
N LEU A 144 19.39 3.02 -4.02
CA LEU A 144 18.43 3.07 -5.12
C LEU A 144 17.68 4.41 -5.19
N VAL A 145 17.35 4.98 -4.04
CA VAL A 145 16.71 6.32 -3.97
C VAL A 145 17.65 7.39 -4.51
N LYS A 146 18.94 7.37 -4.14
CA LYS A 146 19.93 8.34 -4.64
C LYS A 146 20.15 8.19 -6.15
N GLU A 147 20.23 6.97 -6.65
CA GLU A 147 20.37 6.70 -8.08
C GLU A 147 19.18 7.25 -8.88
N ARG A 148 17.96 7.08 -8.37
CA ARG A 148 16.71 7.44 -9.05
C ARG A 148 16.20 8.85 -8.74
N GLU A 149 16.88 9.62 -7.90
CA GLU A 149 16.45 10.97 -7.51
C GLU A 149 16.26 11.90 -8.73
N HIS A 150 17.08 11.73 -9.77
CA HIS A 150 16.99 12.52 -11.00
C HIS A 150 15.65 12.30 -11.74
N LEU A 151 15.03 11.12 -11.63
CA LEU A 151 13.73 10.82 -12.24
C LEU A 151 12.60 11.63 -11.61
N LEU A 152 12.66 11.88 -10.30
CA LEU A 152 11.71 12.73 -9.58
C LEU A 152 11.79 14.20 -10.02
N ARG A 153 12.99 14.65 -10.41
CA ARG A 153 13.22 16.01 -10.93
C ARG A 153 13.02 16.11 -12.44
N GLY A 154 12.63 15.01 -13.09
CA GLY A 154 12.42 14.95 -14.53
C GLY A 154 11.24 15.81 -15.02
N GLU A 155 11.27 16.16 -16.30
CA GLU A 155 10.22 16.97 -16.93
C GLU A 155 8.86 16.26 -16.92
N GLN A 156 8.84 14.93 -17.00
CA GLN A 156 7.62 14.12 -16.95
C GLN A 156 6.91 14.24 -15.60
N MET A 157 7.66 14.15 -14.49
CA MET A 157 7.10 14.32 -13.15
C MET A 157 6.55 15.74 -12.96
N LYS A 158 7.28 16.76 -13.44
CA LYS A 158 6.81 18.13 -13.46
C LYS A 158 5.49 18.25 -14.23
N LYS A 159 5.41 17.77 -15.47
CA LYS A 159 4.17 17.80 -16.28
C LYS A 159 3.00 17.13 -15.57
N TRP A 160 3.22 15.98 -14.94
CA TRP A 160 2.19 15.29 -14.17
C TRP A 160 1.72 16.11 -12.97
N MET A 161 2.65 16.69 -12.20
CA MET A 161 2.30 17.53 -11.04
C MET A 161 1.51 18.77 -11.44
N TRP A 162 1.89 19.44 -12.54
CA TRP A 162 1.14 20.59 -13.07
C TRP A 162 -0.26 20.20 -13.51
N PHE A 163 -0.40 19.06 -14.21
CA PHE A 163 -1.72 18.54 -14.59
C PHE A 163 -2.60 18.28 -13.36
N GLN A 164 -2.07 17.69 -12.29
CA GLN A 164 -2.82 17.43 -11.05
C GLN A 164 -3.24 18.74 -10.35
N ALA A 165 -2.34 19.71 -10.27
CA ALA A 165 -2.64 21.02 -9.67
C ALA A 165 -3.74 21.76 -10.45
N ASP A 166 -3.64 21.76 -11.79
CA ASP A 166 -4.60 22.39 -12.69
C ASP A 166 -5.96 21.68 -12.65
N LEU A 167 -5.97 20.35 -12.58
CA LEU A 167 -7.20 19.57 -12.40
C LEU A 167 -7.86 19.90 -11.06
N GLN A 168 -7.09 19.94 -9.98
CA GLN A 168 -7.60 20.30 -8.65
C GLN A 168 -8.19 21.71 -8.65
N GLU A 169 -7.51 22.68 -9.26
CA GLU A 169 -8.01 24.05 -9.38
C GLU A 169 -9.30 24.12 -10.22
N THR A 170 -9.36 23.40 -11.33
CA THR A 170 -10.54 23.32 -12.20
C THR A 170 -11.73 22.72 -11.43
N LEU A 171 -11.52 21.63 -10.69
CA LEU A 171 -12.56 21.01 -9.87
C LEU A 171 -13.01 21.89 -8.70
N MET A 172 -12.12 22.68 -8.10
CA MET A 172 -12.51 23.66 -7.06
C MET A 172 -13.39 24.79 -7.61
N ARG A 173 -13.24 25.16 -8.88
CA ARG A 173 -14.07 26.17 -9.56
C ARG A 173 -15.41 25.61 -10.04
N CYS A 174 -15.49 24.30 -10.28
CA CYS A 174 -16.73 23.63 -10.63
C CYS A 174 -17.74 23.75 -9.48
N HIS A 175 -18.91 24.29 -9.78
CA HIS A 175 -19.98 24.47 -8.82
C HIS A 175 -21.34 24.34 -9.50
N ARG A 176 -22.36 24.02 -8.70
CA ARG A 176 -23.75 23.98 -9.15
C ARG A 176 -24.30 25.40 -9.17
N GLN A 177 -24.80 25.86 -10.32
CA GLN A 177 -25.30 27.22 -10.52
C GLN A 177 -26.77 27.37 -10.15
N SER A 178 -27.59 26.35 -10.44
CA SER A 178 -29.03 26.38 -10.19
C SER A 178 -29.53 25.06 -9.63
N PHE A 179 -30.77 25.06 -9.13
CA PHE A 179 -31.42 23.90 -8.51
C PHE A 179 -32.68 23.49 -9.29
N LYS A 180 -32.68 23.63 -10.62
CA LYS A 180 -33.82 23.29 -11.48
C LYS A 180 -33.89 21.81 -11.81
N ASN A 181 -32.87 21.03 -11.42
CA ASN A 181 -32.70 19.61 -11.71
C ASN A 181 -32.69 19.34 -13.22
N ASP A 182 -32.03 20.23 -13.96
CA ASP A 182 -31.80 20.15 -15.40
C ASP A 182 -30.29 20.22 -15.67
N ALA A 183 -29.83 19.73 -16.82
CA ALA A 183 -28.41 19.72 -17.17
C ALA A 183 -27.80 21.14 -17.18
N SER A 184 -28.62 22.17 -17.41
CA SER A 184 -28.22 23.58 -17.31
C SER A 184 -27.77 24.01 -15.91
N ASP A 185 -28.07 23.25 -14.85
CA ASP A 185 -27.62 23.54 -13.49
C ASP A 185 -26.08 23.55 -13.36
N PHE A 186 -25.37 22.97 -14.34
CA PHE A 186 -23.91 22.89 -14.41
C PHE A 186 -23.33 23.53 -15.67
N ALA A 187 -24.05 24.44 -16.35
CA ALA A 187 -23.63 24.99 -17.64
C ALA A 187 -22.22 25.65 -17.59
N ASP A 188 -21.90 26.43 -16.56
CA ASP A 188 -20.55 27.02 -16.44
C ASP A 188 -19.50 25.96 -16.08
N SER A 189 -19.85 24.97 -15.26
CA SER A 189 -18.92 23.90 -14.88
C SER A 189 -18.60 22.98 -16.07
N GLU A 190 -19.57 22.76 -16.95
CA GLU A 190 -19.38 22.07 -18.22
C GLU A 190 -18.33 22.80 -19.07
N LEU A 191 -18.44 24.12 -19.20
CA LEU A 191 -17.48 24.92 -19.96
C LEU A 191 -16.07 24.84 -19.36
N LEU A 192 -15.95 24.88 -18.02
CA LEU A 192 -14.66 24.73 -17.33
C LEU A 192 -14.01 23.37 -17.59
N LEU A 193 -14.78 22.28 -17.54
CA LEU A 193 -14.26 20.94 -17.82
C LEU A 193 -13.92 20.74 -19.30
N GLN A 194 -14.73 21.28 -20.21
CA GLN A 194 -14.42 21.25 -21.65
C GLN A 194 -13.16 22.03 -21.98
N ASP A 195 -12.96 23.21 -21.37
CA ASP A 195 -11.74 23.98 -21.52
C ASP A 195 -10.53 23.21 -20.97
N PHE A 196 -10.66 22.54 -19.82
CA PHE A 196 -9.62 21.66 -19.31
C PHE A 196 -9.30 20.53 -20.30
N ILE A 197 -10.29 19.84 -20.84
CA ILE A 197 -10.07 18.76 -21.83
C ILE A 197 -9.30 19.32 -23.04
N ARG A 198 -9.76 20.43 -23.62
CA ARG A 198 -9.12 21.09 -24.77
C ARG A 198 -7.69 21.56 -24.53
N ARG A 199 -7.32 21.88 -23.29
CA ARG A 199 -5.93 22.22 -22.94
C ARG A 199 -4.97 21.04 -23.08
N TYR A 200 -5.48 19.81 -22.99
CA TYR A 200 -4.67 18.59 -22.99
C TYR A 200 -5.02 17.62 -24.14
N THR A 201 -6.08 17.87 -24.93
CA THR A 201 -6.43 17.14 -26.16
C THR A 201 -6.62 18.07 -27.34
N ASP A 202 -6.26 17.57 -28.53
CA ASP A 202 -6.57 18.24 -29.79
C ASP A 202 -7.90 17.72 -30.35
N ASP A 203 -8.95 18.54 -30.22
CA ASP A 203 -10.32 18.25 -30.68
C ASP A 203 -10.44 18.19 -32.21
N THR A 204 -9.41 18.58 -32.97
CA THR A 204 -9.42 18.56 -34.45
C THR A 204 -9.03 17.21 -35.04
N LEU A 205 -8.51 16.29 -34.21
CA LEU A 205 -8.14 14.95 -34.62
C LEU A 205 -9.37 14.03 -34.69
N GLU A 206 -9.41 13.11 -35.67
CA GLU A 206 -10.47 12.10 -35.79
C GLU A 206 -10.64 11.25 -34.51
N LYS A 207 -9.55 11.07 -33.76
CA LYS A 207 -9.51 10.41 -32.46
C LYS A 207 -8.67 11.24 -31.48
N PRO A 208 -9.28 12.10 -30.65
CA PRO A 208 -8.55 12.94 -29.70
C PRO A 208 -7.86 12.13 -28.59
N LEU A 209 -8.34 10.91 -28.33
CA LEU A 209 -7.74 9.96 -27.38
C LEU A 209 -7.01 8.84 -28.15
N SER A 210 -5.69 8.82 -28.08
CA SER A 210 -4.84 7.75 -28.61
C SER A 210 -4.33 6.83 -27.50
N HIS A 211 -3.95 5.58 -27.81
CA HIS A 211 -3.31 4.68 -26.85
C HIS A 211 -1.99 5.23 -26.27
N ALA A 212 -1.35 6.17 -26.97
CA ALA A 212 -0.14 6.84 -26.50
C ALA A 212 -0.45 7.85 -25.38
N ASN A 213 -1.57 8.57 -25.48
CA ASN A 213 -1.90 9.71 -24.63
C ASN A 213 -2.98 9.42 -23.58
N ALA A 214 -3.79 8.38 -23.77
CA ALA A 214 -4.87 8.02 -22.86
C ALA A 214 -4.42 7.03 -21.78
N ARG A 215 -4.84 7.27 -20.54
CA ARG A 215 -4.79 6.28 -19.46
C ARG A 215 -6.04 5.39 -19.57
N ILE A 216 -5.86 4.11 -19.90
CA ILE A 216 -6.95 3.14 -20.03
C ILE A 216 -7.01 2.30 -18.75
N GLY A 217 -8.19 2.20 -18.12
CA GLY A 217 -8.47 1.20 -17.07
C GLY A 217 -8.05 1.56 -15.64
N VAL A 218 -8.27 2.81 -15.21
CA VAL A 218 -8.38 3.14 -13.78
C VAL A 218 -9.80 2.85 -13.31
#